data_AF-A0A2D6PAF3-F1
#
_entry.id   AF-A0A2D6PAF3-F1
#
_cell.length_a   1.000
_cell.length_b   1.000
_cell.length_c   1.000
_cell.angle_alpha   90.00
_cell.angle_beta   90.00
_cell.angle_gamma   90.00
#
_symmetry.space_group_name_H-M   'P 1'
#
loop_
_entity.id
_entity.type
_entity.pdbx_description
1 polymer ?
#
loop_
_entity_poly.entity_id
_entity_poly.type
_entity_poly.pdbx_seq_one_letter_code
_entity_poly.pdbx_strand_id
1 'polypeptide(L)' 'MKLTQTKSSILEPKPVEEGFLVGKYEDPLCYAAVPIMGSNTQLAIIHRGRVIKECRNRQSAINFIEKHRKGKSVAKLPI' A
#
# COMPACT_ATOMS: atom_id res chain seq x y z
N MET A 1 17.15 1.38 21.57
CA MET A 1 15.75 1.32 22.07
C MET A 1 15.00 0.27 21.26
N LYS A 2 14.33 -0.69 21.91
CA LYS A 2 13.36 -1.57 21.22
C LYS A 2 12.01 -0.85 21.24
N LEU A 3 11.50 -0.52 20.07
CA LEU A 3 10.13 -0.04 19.92
C LEU A 3 9.22 -1.26 19.93
N THR A 4 8.47 -1.44 21.01
CA THR A 4 7.43 -2.47 21.10
C THR A 4 6.12 -1.84 20.66
N GLN A 5 5.61 -2.22 19.49
CA GLN A 5 4.35 -1.70 18.97
C GLN A 5 3.26 -2.76 19.15
N THR A 6 2.29 -2.47 20.01
CA THR A 6 1.10 -3.32 20.21
C THR A 6 0.11 -3.04 19.08
N LYS A 7 -0.46 -4.09 18.48
CA LYS A 7 -1.47 -3.99 17.41
C LYS A 7 -2.83 -3.54 17.97
N SER A 8 -2.93 -2.29 18.41
CA SER A 8 -4.11 -1.72 19.05
C SER A 8 -5.33 -1.60 18.12
N SER A 9 -5.10 -1.57 16.81
CA SER A 9 -6.12 -1.44 15.76
C SER A 9 -7.17 -2.56 15.79
N ILE A 10 -6.84 -3.74 16.32
CA ILE A 10 -7.79 -4.87 16.44
C ILE A 10 -8.90 -4.61 17.48
N LEU A 11 -8.66 -3.69 18.41
CA LEU A 11 -9.59 -3.35 19.49
C LEU A 11 -10.52 -2.20 19.09
N GLU A 12 -10.28 -1.57 17.93
CA GLU A 12 -11.12 -0.48 17.46
C GLU A 12 -12.37 -0.99 16.74
N PRO A 13 -13.56 -0.41 17.00
CA PRO A 13 -14.82 -0.86 16.42
C PRO A 13 -14.91 -0.60 14.90
N LYS A 14 -14.08 0.31 14.37
CA LYS A 14 -13.98 0.58 12.93
C LYS A 14 -12.61 0.13 12.45
N PRO A 15 -12.53 -0.96 11.66
CA PRO A 15 -11.25 -1.42 11.14
C PRO A 15 -10.68 -0.38 10.19
N VAL A 16 -9.44 0.02 10.44
CA VAL A 16 -8.63 0.87 9.56
C VAL A 16 -7.81 -0.05 8.66
N GLU A 17 -7.72 0.28 7.37
CA GLU A 17 -6.85 -0.44 6.45
C GLU A 17 -5.40 -0.29 6.88
N GLU A 18 -4.74 -1.42 7.13
CA GLU A 18 -3.33 -1.46 7.47
C GLU A 18 -2.48 -1.53 6.21
N GLY A 19 -1.33 -0.86 6.27
CA GLY A 19 -0.35 -0.92 5.21
C GLY A 19 0.19 -2.34 5.01
N PHE A 20 0.56 -2.68 3.79
CA PHE A 20 1.14 -3.97 3.47
C PHE A 20 2.21 -3.87 2.38
N LEU A 21 3.13 -4.81 2.40
CA LEU A 21 4.17 -4.95 1.39
C LEU A 21 3.82 -6.10 0.45
N VAL A 22 4.16 -5.94 -0.83
CA VAL A 22 4.15 -7.01 -1.83
C VAL A 22 5.54 -7.13 -2.41
N GLY A 23 6.19 -8.27 -2.14
CA GLY A 23 7.60 -8.51 -2.48
C GLY A 23 8.48 -8.61 -1.23
N LYS A 24 9.79 -8.77 -1.43
CA LYS A 24 10.78 -8.76 -0.34
C LYS A 24 11.11 -7.31 0.02
N TYR A 25 11.24 -7.01 1.30
CA TYR A 25 11.53 -5.64 1.78
C TYR A 25 12.83 -5.08 1.20
N GLU A 26 13.85 -5.92 1.03
CA GLU A 26 15.15 -5.55 0.47
C GLU A 26 15.14 -5.40 -1.06
N ASP A 27 14.06 -5.79 -1.73
CA ASP A 27 13.96 -5.71 -3.18
C ASP A 27 13.56 -4.28 -3.59
N PRO A 28 14.35 -3.57 -4.42
CA PRO A 28 14.00 -2.25 -4.94
C PRO A 28 12.73 -2.26 -5.81
N LEU A 29 12.27 -3.43 -6.25
CA LEU A 29 11.01 -3.64 -6.97
C LEU A 29 9.83 -3.99 -6.06
N CYS A 30 9.98 -3.91 -4.74
CA CYS A 30 8.86 -4.08 -3.83
C CYS A 30 7.78 -3.02 -4.04
N TYR A 31 6.57 -3.37 -3.64
CA TYR A 31 5.44 -2.45 -3.57
C TYR A 31 5.06 -2.25 -2.12
N ALA A 32 4.84 -1.01 -1.73
CA ALA A 32 4.25 -0.67 -0.44
C ALA A 32 2.87 -0.07 -0.66
N ALA A 33 1.85 -0.65 -0.03
CA ALA A 33 0.56 -0.03 0.12
C ALA A 33 0.53 0.66 1.49
N VAL A 34 0.39 1.98 1.49
CA VAL A 34 0.45 2.83 2.69
C VAL A 34 -0.90 3.51 2.89
N PRO A 35 -1.51 3.44 4.08
CA PRO A 35 -2.78 4.12 4.37
C PRO A 35 -2.65 5.63 4.23
N ILE A 36 -3.66 6.27 3.64
CA ILE A 36 -3.70 7.72 3.43
C ILE A 36 -4.34 8.40 4.63
N MET A 37 -3.68 9.43 5.16
CA MET A 37 -4.22 10.23 6.27
C MET A 37 -5.58 10.82 5.92
N GLY A 38 -6.55 10.72 6.84
CA GLY A 38 -7.92 11.20 6.63
C GLY A 38 -8.84 10.18 5.95
N SER A 39 -8.35 9.00 5.60
CA SER A 39 -9.17 7.88 5.13
C SER A 39 -8.93 6.62 5.95
N ASN A 40 -10.00 5.90 6.24
CA ASN A 40 -9.90 4.59 6.90
C ASN A 40 -9.66 3.45 5.89
N THR A 41 -9.84 3.70 4.60
CA THR A 41 -9.82 2.64 3.58
C THR A 41 -8.84 2.89 2.44
N GLN A 42 -8.46 4.14 2.19
CA GLN A 42 -7.61 4.46 1.05
C GLN A 42 -6.15 4.11 1.29
N LEU A 43 -5.51 3.65 0.22
CA LEU A 43 -4.12 3.21 0.22
C LEU A 43 -3.37 3.84 -0.96
N ALA A 44 -2.23 4.47 -0.68
CA ALA A 44 -1.27 4.90 -1.68
C ALA A 44 -0.31 3.75 -1.99
N ILE A 45 -0.10 3.48 -3.27
CA ILE A 45 0.82 2.46 -3.76
C ILE A 45 2.13 3.14 -4.11
N ILE A 46 3.18 2.76 -3.41
CA ILE A 46 4.55 3.22 -3.60
C ILE A 46 5.33 2.10 -4.27
N HIS A 47 6.05 2.45 -5.34
CA HIS A 47 6.97 1.56 -6.04
C HIS A 47 8.19 2.36 -6.49
N ARG A 48 9.41 1.83 -6.27
CA ARG A 48 10.67 2.54 -6.58
C ARG A 48 10.74 3.95 -5.98
N GLY A 49 10.25 4.10 -4.75
CA GLY A 49 10.26 5.38 -4.03
C GLY A 49 9.27 6.44 -4.53
N ARG A 50 8.38 6.12 -5.48
CA ARG A 50 7.35 7.05 -5.98
C ARG A 50 5.96 6.52 -5.69
N VAL A 51 5.03 7.41 -5.34
CA VAL A 51 3.60 7.10 -5.32
C VAL A 51 3.13 6.95 -6.76
N ILE A 52 2.71 5.74 -7.14
CA ILE A 52 2.27 5.43 -8.50
C ILE A 52 0.74 5.43 -8.63
N LYS A 53 0.01 5.26 -7.52
CA LYS A 53 -1.46 5.31 -7.51
C LYS A 53 -2.04 5.46 -6.11
N GLU A 54 -3.15 6.16 -6.01
CA GLU A 54 -4.04 6.10 -4.84
C GLU A 54 -5.24 5.20 -5.14
N CYS A 55 -5.55 4.33 -4.19
CA CYS A 55 -6.55 3.27 -4.29
C CYS A 55 -7.62 3.48 -3.21
N ARG A 56 -8.88 3.16 -3.55
CA ARG A 56 -10.03 3.40 -2.66
C ARG A 56 -10.10 2.42 -1.47
N ASN A 57 -9.55 1.23 -1.67
CA ASN A 57 -9.57 0.10 -0.74
C ASN A 57 -8.46 -0.92 -1.07
N ARG A 58 -8.27 -1.89 -0.18
CA ARG A 58 -7.28 -2.97 -0.33
C ARG A 58 -7.40 -3.78 -1.62
N GLN A 59 -8.62 -4.14 -2.02
CA GLN A 59 -8.83 -4.93 -3.24
C GLN A 59 -8.35 -4.17 -4.48
N SER A 60 -8.63 -2.86 -4.55
CA SER A 60 -8.19 -2.03 -5.66
C SER A 60 -6.66 -1.86 -5.69
N ALA A 61 -6.00 -1.83 -4.53
CA ALA A 61 -4.55 -1.83 -4.40
C ALA A 61 -3.92 -3.13 -4.92
N ILE A 62 -4.40 -4.28 -4.48
CA ILE A 62 -3.91 -5.60 -4.91
C ILE A 62 -4.09 -5.76 -6.43
N ASN A 63 -5.29 -5.49 -6.93
CA ASN A 63 -5.60 -5.59 -8.37
C ASN A 63 -4.69 -4.69 -9.20
N PHE A 64 -4.38 -3.50 -8.69
CA PHE A 64 -3.46 -2.58 -9.36
C PHE A 64 -2.03 -3.10 -9.37
N ILE A 65 -1.50 -3.55 -8.23
CA ILE A 65 -0.14 -4.12 -8.13
C ILE A 65 0.00 -5.31 -9.07
N GLU A 66 -0.98 -6.21 -9.10
CA GLU A 66 -0.95 -7.37 -10.02
C GLU A 66 -0.91 -6.95 -11.49
N LYS A 67 -1.77 -6.00 -11.88
CA LYS A 67 -1.80 -5.49 -13.26
C LYS A 67 -0.49 -4.78 -13.61
N HIS A 68 0.07 -4.01 -12.68
CA HIS A 68 1.30 -3.27 -12.87
C HIS A 68 2.50 -4.20 -13.00
N ARG A 69 2.61 -5.21 -12.14
CA ARG A 69 3.65 -6.25 -12.22
C ARG A 69 3.60 -7.03 -13.54
N LYS A 70 2.41 -7.26 -14.10
CA LYS A 70 2.20 -7.95 -15.38
C LYS A 70 2.41 -7.03 -16.61
N GLY A 71 2.79 -5.76 -16.43
CA GLY A 71 2.93 -4.79 -17.52
C GLY A 71 1.60 -4.38 -18.17
N LYS A 72 0.46 -4.71 -17.55
CA LYS A 72 -0.90 -4.42 -18.06
C LYS A 72 -1.50 -3.14 -17.47
N SER A 73 -0.81 -2.49 -16.54
CA SER A 73 -1.26 -1.24 -15.92
C SER A 73 -0.63 -0.04 -16.62
N VAL A 74 -1.49 0.80 -17.21
CA VAL A 74 -1.16 2.07 -17.88
C VAL A 74 -1.08 3.26 -16.91
N ALA A 75 -0.78 3.04 -15.62
CA ALA A 75 -0.48 4.17 -14.75
C ALA A 75 0.78 4.87 -15.27
N LYS A 76 0.58 5.98 -15.99
CA LYS A 76 1.65 6.86 -16.41
C LYS A 76 2.37 7.28 -15.14
N LEU A 77 3.63 6.85 -15.01
CA LEU A 77 4.57 7.49 -14.11
C LEU A 77 4.55 8.98 -14.50
N PRO A 78 4.29 9.92 -13.56
CA PRO A 78 4.55 11.31 -13.86
C PRO A 78 6.03 11.43 -14.26
N ILE A 79 6.24 12.05 -15.42
CA ILE A 79 7.56 12.32 -16.00
C ILE A 79 8.33 13.19 -15.00
#